data_AF-A0A7G7LEJ2-F1
#
_entry.id   AF-A0A7G7LEJ2-F1
#
_cell.length_a   1.000
_cell.length_b   1.000
_cell.length_c   1.000
_cell.angle_alpha   90.00
_cell.angle_beta   90.00
_cell.angle_gamma   90.00
#
_symmetry.space_group_name_H-M   'P 1'
#
loop_
_entity.id
_entity.type
_entity.pdbx_description
1 polymer ?
#
loop_
_entity_poly.entity_id
_entity_poly.type
_entity_poly.pdbx_seq_one_letter_code
_entity_poly.pdbx_strand_id
1 'polypeptide(L)'
;MTDRPTGVPTAPPFPAEPPAPPAAVVAGLSRDGDVWPEVPHEAPADPVDPPPRRTAVAPRAVRTRMGPWAPVAGAALGLVVGVLVVVLALAPVADGFPERLAAVFLCLGLALLGAGGVLLADEVRVRRSTVGAQSVSEAAGLLNGLTPARLLVGAAGFVLLLAAYTVRG
;
A
#
# COMPACT_ATOMS: atom_id res chain seq x y z
N MET A 1 46.57 43.92 -33.41
CA MET A 1 45.78 45.13 -33.07
C MET A 1 44.34 44.74 -33.29
N THR A 2 43.72 44.22 -32.24
CA THR A 2 42.59 43.31 -32.31
C THR A 2 41.31 44.11 -32.12
N ASP A 3 40.52 44.18 -33.19
CA ASP A 3 39.21 44.81 -33.20
C ASP A 3 38.23 44.03 -32.33
N ARG A 4 37.45 44.75 -31.53
CA ARG A 4 36.48 44.21 -30.58
C ARG A 4 35.07 44.41 -31.13
N PRO A 5 34.38 43.37 -31.62
CA PRO A 5 32.94 43.47 -31.79
C PRO A 5 32.28 43.36 -30.41
N THR A 6 31.68 44.46 -29.97
CA THR A 6 30.73 44.53 -28.85
C THR A 6 29.46 43.77 -29.23
N GLY A 7 29.44 42.46 -29.00
CA GLY A 7 28.23 41.65 -29.03
C GLY A 7 27.61 41.59 -27.64
N VAL A 8 26.49 42.28 -27.43
CA VAL A 8 25.65 42.10 -26.25
C VAL A 8 25.01 40.71 -26.33
N PRO A 9 25.11 39.83 -25.32
CA PRO A 9 24.34 38.60 -25.29
C PRO A 9 22.86 38.93 -25.10
N THR A 10 22.06 38.77 -26.15
CA THR A 10 20.60 38.80 -26.09
C THR A 10 20.12 37.66 -25.18
N ALA A 11 19.54 38.01 -24.03
CA ALA A 11 18.89 37.04 -23.16
C ALA A 11 17.70 36.36 -23.89
N PRO A 12 17.44 35.07 -23.67
CA PRO A 12 16.28 34.40 -24.24
C PRO A 12 14.99 35.05 -23.71
N PRO A 13 13.90 35.08 -24.50
CA PRO A 13 12.63 35.64 -24.05
C PRO A 13 12.11 34.83 -22.85
N PHE A 14 11.85 35.52 -21.73
CA PHE A 14 11.12 34.94 -20.61
C PHE A 14 9.73 34.47 -21.09
N PRO A 15 9.20 33.34 -20.61
CA PRO A 15 7.82 32.94 -20.87
C PRO A 15 6.85 34.00 -20.33
N ALA A 16 5.87 34.34 -21.16
CA ALA A 16 4.78 35.24 -20.82
C ALA A 16 3.99 34.76 -19.59
N GLU A 17 3.44 35.74 -18.87
CA GLU A 17 2.54 35.60 -17.72
C GLU A 17 1.41 34.56 -17.97
N PRO A 18 1.02 33.75 -16.96
CA PRO A 18 -0.12 32.84 -17.11
C PRO A 18 -1.41 33.64 -17.34
N PRO A 19 -2.32 33.18 -18.21
CA PRO A 19 -3.58 33.88 -18.45
C PRO A 19 -4.46 33.87 -17.19
N ALA A 20 -5.10 35.01 -16.92
CA ALA A 20 -6.11 35.16 -15.87
C ALA A 20 -7.27 34.16 -16.06
N PRO A 21 -7.89 33.66 -14.97
CA PRO A 21 -9.05 32.78 -15.07
C PRO A 21 -10.22 33.49 -15.77
N PRO A 22 -11.04 32.77 -16.56
CA PRO A 22 -12.17 33.36 -17.26
C PRO A 22 -13.20 33.89 -16.27
N ALA A 23 -13.62 35.14 -16.47
CA ALA A 23 -14.78 35.71 -15.79
C ALA A 23 -15.99 34.83 -16.09
N ALA A 24 -16.70 34.39 -15.03
CA ALA A 24 -17.94 33.67 -15.18
C ALA A 24 -18.96 34.56 -15.90
N VAL A 25 -19.22 34.24 -17.16
CA VAL A 25 -20.34 34.76 -17.92
C VAL A 25 -21.60 34.15 -17.29
N VAL A 26 -22.26 34.90 -16.41
CA VAL A 26 -23.67 34.64 -16.13
C VAL A 26 -24.41 35.05 -17.40
N ALA A 27 -24.73 34.05 -18.22
CA ALA A 27 -25.52 34.23 -19.42
C ALA A 27 -26.91 34.75 -19.01
N GLY A 28 -27.10 36.06 -19.18
CA GLY A 28 -28.42 36.65 -19.30
C GLY A 28 -29.09 36.06 -20.53
N LEU A 29 -30.16 35.32 -20.33
CA LEU A 29 -31.14 35.06 -21.37
C LEU A 29 -32.08 36.27 -21.42
N SER A 30 -31.84 37.15 -22.39
CA SER A 30 -32.81 38.19 -22.76
C SER A 30 -33.81 37.62 -23.76
N ARG A 31 -35.11 37.71 -23.47
CA ARG A 31 -36.11 38.15 -24.46
C ARG A 31 -37.44 38.53 -23.82
N ASP A 32 -37.93 39.68 -24.26
CA ASP A 32 -39.30 40.20 -24.36
C ASP A 32 -40.44 39.56 -23.58
N GLY A 33 -41.28 40.45 -23.04
CA GLY A 33 -42.48 40.11 -22.30
C GLY A 33 -43.51 39.33 -23.12
N ASP A 34 -44.11 38.37 -22.44
CA ASP A 34 -45.44 37.84 -22.72
C ASP A 34 -46.09 37.49 -21.37
N VAL A 35 -47.30 38.02 -21.19
CA VAL A 35 -48.16 37.82 -20.03
C VAL A 35 -48.54 36.34 -19.95
N TRP A 36 -48.24 35.68 -18.82
CA TRP A 36 -48.77 34.35 -18.50
C TRP A 36 -49.69 34.42 -17.26
N PRO A 37 -50.76 33.61 -17.23
CA PRO A 37 -51.86 33.73 -16.30
C PRO A 37 -51.49 33.24 -14.90
N GLU A 38 -52.11 33.89 -13.91
CA GLU A 38 -51.93 33.72 -12.48
C GLU A 38 -52.11 32.25 -12.04
N VAL A 39 -51.05 31.67 -11.45
CA VAL A 39 -51.04 30.32 -10.88
C VAL A 39 -51.25 30.44 -9.38
N PRO A 40 -52.19 29.68 -8.76
CA PRO A 40 -52.52 29.84 -7.34
C PRO A 40 -51.32 29.62 -6.41
N HIS A 41 -51.18 30.48 -5.39
CA HIS A 41 -50.19 30.32 -4.33
C HIS A 41 -50.42 29.01 -3.55
N GLU A 42 -49.55 28.02 -3.74
CA GLU A 42 -49.42 26.88 -2.83
C GLU A 42 -48.71 27.31 -1.54
N ALA A 43 -49.27 26.87 -0.41
CA ALA A 43 -48.82 27.22 0.94
C ALA A 43 -47.38 26.72 1.24
N PRO A 44 -46.66 27.32 2.20
CA PRO A 44 -45.29 26.93 2.51
C PRO A 44 -45.25 25.51 3.09
N ALA A 45 -44.40 24.65 2.53
CA ALA A 45 -44.10 23.35 3.13
C ALA A 45 -43.31 23.54 4.43
N ASP A 46 -43.72 22.84 5.49
CA ASP A 46 -43.03 22.84 6.79
C ASP A 46 -41.57 22.36 6.66
N PRO A 47 -40.63 22.87 7.47
CA PRO A 47 -39.24 22.42 7.43
C PRO A 47 -39.16 20.99 7.95
N VAL A 48 -38.75 20.06 7.09
CA VAL A 48 -38.39 18.70 7.51
C VAL A 48 -37.01 18.76 8.16
N ASP A 49 -36.95 18.57 9.48
CA ASP A 49 -35.69 18.47 10.21
C ASP A 49 -34.84 17.30 9.65
N PRO A 50 -33.55 17.54 9.32
CA PRO A 50 -32.69 16.47 8.86
C PRO A 50 -32.48 15.44 9.99
N PRO A 51 -32.52 14.13 9.70
CA PRO A 51 -32.33 13.12 10.72
C PRO A 51 -30.94 13.28 11.36
N PRO A 52 -30.81 13.06 12.68
CA PRO A 52 -29.54 13.23 13.37
C PRO A 52 -28.50 12.33 12.73
N ARG A 53 -27.42 12.93 12.19
CA ARG A 53 -26.25 12.20 11.73
C ARG A 53 -25.70 11.44 12.92
N ARG A 54 -25.91 10.12 12.92
CA ARG A 54 -25.20 9.21 13.82
C ARG A 54 -23.72 9.42 13.55
N THR A 55 -23.05 10.16 14.42
CA THR A 55 -21.59 10.18 14.51
C THR A 55 -21.20 8.76 14.88
N ALA A 56 -20.89 7.95 13.88
CA ALA A 56 -20.28 6.65 14.09
C ALA A 56 -18.98 6.93 14.86
N VAL A 57 -19.03 6.71 16.18
CA VAL A 57 -17.84 6.69 17.02
C VAL A 57 -17.02 5.54 16.46
N ALA A 58 -16.09 5.87 15.56
CA ALA A 58 -15.13 4.91 15.05
C ALA A 58 -14.47 4.32 16.31
N PRO A 59 -14.57 2.98 16.52
CA PRO A 59 -13.93 2.39 17.67
C PRO A 59 -12.47 2.80 17.59
N ARG A 60 -12.01 3.48 18.65
CA ARG A 60 -10.61 3.89 18.81
C ARG A 60 -9.82 2.60 18.97
N ALA A 61 -9.56 1.94 17.84
CA ALA A 61 -8.82 0.71 17.79
C ALA A 61 -7.47 1.06 18.39
N VAL A 62 -7.23 0.57 19.61
CA VAL A 62 -5.94 0.64 20.25
C VAL A 62 -4.98 -0.02 19.27
N ARG A 63 -4.28 0.83 18.52
CA ARG A 63 -3.25 0.41 17.57
C ARG A 63 -2.13 -0.11 18.43
N THR A 64 -2.19 -1.39 18.80
CA THR A 64 -1.00 -2.15 19.15
C THR A 64 -0.18 -2.18 17.88
N ARG A 65 0.62 -1.12 17.62
CA ARG A 65 1.63 -1.17 16.58
C ARG A 65 2.46 -2.40 16.93
N MET A 66 2.47 -3.38 16.04
CA MET A 66 3.46 -4.43 16.16
C MET A 66 4.82 -3.71 16.21
N GLY A 67 5.56 -3.91 17.29
CA GLY A 67 6.85 -3.26 17.44
C GLY A 67 7.73 -3.60 16.25
N PRO A 68 8.76 -2.79 15.95
CA PRO A 68 9.67 -3.03 14.81
C PRO A 68 10.31 -4.43 14.81
N TRP A 69 10.26 -5.14 15.95
CA TRP A 69 10.75 -6.49 16.16
C TRP A 69 9.78 -7.61 15.78
N ALA A 70 8.57 -7.32 15.33
CA ALA A 70 7.59 -8.35 15.02
C ALA A 70 8.04 -9.36 13.94
N PRO A 71 8.70 -8.95 12.83
CA PRO A 71 9.24 -9.90 11.87
C PRO A 71 10.31 -10.80 12.48
N VAL A 72 11.11 -10.27 13.40
CA VAL A 72 12.16 -11.03 14.11
C VAL A 72 11.53 -12.07 15.04
N ALA A 73 10.45 -11.72 15.74
CA ALA A 73 9.69 -12.68 16.55
C ALA A 73 9.06 -13.79 15.68
N GLY A 74 8.53 -13.43 14.51
CA GLY A 74 8.05 -14.40 13.51
C GLY A 74 9.15 -15.34 13.03
N ALA A 75 10.34 -14.79 12.72
CA ALA A 75 11.51 -15.58 12.31
C ALA A 75 11.96 -16.54 13.41
N ALA A 76 12.04 -16.05 14.65
CA ALA A 76 12.42 -16.86 15.80
C ALA A 76 11.42 -18.00 16.04
N LEU A 77 10.12 -17.73 15.96
CA LEU A 77 9.09 -18.77 16.07
C LEU A 77 9.20 -19.80 14.95
N GLY A 78 9.38 -19.35 13.70
CA GLY A 78 9.59 -20.23 12.55
C GLY A 78 10.84 -21.11 12.70
N LEU A 79 11.92 -20.54 13.22
CA LEU A 79 13.15 -21.27 13.52
C LEU A 79 12.94 -22.33 14.61
N VAL A 80 12.26 -21.97 15.71
CA VAL A 80 11.93 -22.92 16.78
C VAL A 80 11.10 -24.08 16.26
N VAL A 81 10.08 -23.80 15.43
CA VAL A 81 9.28 -24.83 14.77
C VAL A 81 10.15 -25.71 13.86
N GLY A 82 11.05 -25.12 13.07
CA GLY A 82 11.97 -25.88 12.21
C GLY A 82 12.89 -26.79 12.99
N VAL A 83 13.50 -26.30 14.07
CA VAL A 83 14.34 -27.11 14.97
C VAL A 83 13.52 -28.24 15.58
N LEU A 84 12.29 -27.97 16.02
CA LEU A 84 11.41 -28.98 16.58
C LEU A 84 11.09 -30.08 15.55
N VAL A 85 10.77 -29.70 14.31
CA VAL A 85 10.55 -30.65 13.21
C VAL A 85 11.80 -31.49 12.95
N VAL A 86 12.98 -30.87 12.90
CA VAL A 86 14.24 -31.60 12.71
C VAL A 86 14.48 -32.58 13.85
N VAL A 87 14.43 -32.15 15.10
CA VAL A 87 14.73 -33.00 16.27
C VAL A 87 13.73 -34.14 16.42
N LEU A 88 12.43 -33.87 16.23
CA LEU A 88 11.38 -34.88 16.46
C LEU A 88 11.21 -35.85 15.30
N ALA A 89 11.49 -35.43 14.05
CA ALA A 89 11.14 -36.24 12.88
C ALA A 89 12.33 -36.60 11.97
N LEU A 90 13.38 -35.78 11.89
CA LEU A 90 14.48 -35.99 10.93
C LEU A 90 15.81 -36.41 11.58
N ALA A 91 16.08 -35.98 12.81
CA ALA A 91 17.31 -36.30 13.54
C ALA A 91 17.61 -37.81 13.66
N PRO A 92 16.61 -38.72 13.75
CA PRO A 92 16.87 -40.16 13.78
C PRO A 92 17.38 -40.76 12.45
N VAL A 93 17.29 -40.02 11.34
CA VAL A 93 17.53 -40.55 9.97
C VAL A 93 18.58 -39.71 9.21
N ALA A 94 18.95 -38.54 9.72
CA ALA A 94 19.86 -37.60 9.05
C ALA A 94 21.35 -37.92 9.29
N ASP A 95 21.80 -39.07 8.80
CA ASP A 95 23.19 -39.51 8.98
C ASP A 95 24.17 -38.92 7.95
N GLY A 96 23.69 -38.58 6.75
CA GLY A 96 24.50 -38.06 5.67
C GLY A 96 24.57 -36.53 5.58
N PHE A 97 25.51 -36.06 4.76
CA PHE A 97 25.65 -34.64 4.43
C PHE A 97 24.40 -34.03 3.76
N PRO A 98 23.78 -34.65 2.73
CA PRO A 98 22.61 -34.06 2.07
C PRO A 98 21.42 -33.90 3.02
N GLU A 99 21.20 -34.84 3.93
CA GLU A 99 20.14 -34.78 4.93
C GLU A 99 20.37 -33.65 5.94
N ARG A 100 21.61 -33.48 6.40
CA ARG A 100 21.98 -32.37 7.29
C ARG A 100 21.83 -31.02 6.60
N LEU A 101 22.22 -30.92 5.33
CA LEU A 101 22.04 -29.70 4.55
C LEU A 101 20.56 -29.39 4.31
N ALA A 102 19.75 -30.40 4.03
CA ALA A 102 18.30 -30.28 3.90
C ALA A 102 17.65 -29.79 5.21
N ALA A 103 18.10 -30.28 6.36
CA ALA A 103 17.62 -29.82 7.65
C ALA A 103 17.91 -28.33 7.89
N VAL A 104 19.09 -27.84 7.47
CA VAL A 104 19.43 -26.42 7.54
C VAL A 104 18.51 -25.59 6.64
N PHE A 105 18.30 -26.01 5.39
CA PHE A 105 17.39 -25.32 4.48
C PHE A 105 15.95 -25.34 4.98
N LEU A 106 15.48 -26.44 5.56
CA LEU A 106 14.16 -26.53 6.17
C LEU A 106 13.99 -25.48 7.29
N CYS A 107 14.95 -25.41 8.22
CA CYS A 107 14.93 -24.43 9.31
C CYS A 107 14.95 -23.00 8.80
N LEU A 108 15.80 -22.71 7.81
CA LEU A 108 15.88 -21.39 7.19
C LEU A 108 14.58 -21.02 6.47
N GLY A 109 14.02 -21.94 5.70
CA GLY A 109 12.74 -21.75 5.02
C GLY A 109 11.60 -21.45 5.98
N LEU A 110 11.52 -22.18 7.10
CA LEU A 110 10.50 -21.95 8.12
C LEU A 110 10.69 -20.63 8.89
N ALA A 111 11.94 -20.22 9.16
CA ALA A 111 12.22 -18.91 9.74
C ALA A 111 11.80 -17.77 8.80
N LEU A 112 12.15 -17.86 7.50
CA LEU A 112 11.72 -16.88 6.49
C LEU A 112 10.19 -16.85 6.35
N LEU A 113 9.54 -18.02 6.38
CA LEU A 113 8.09 -18.14 6.33
C LEU A 113 7.42 -17.49 7.56
N GLY A 114 7.98 -17.69 8.76
CA GLY A 114 7.51 -17.06 9.99
C GLY A 114 7.59 -15.54 9.94
N ALA A 115 8.70 -14.99 9.48
CA ALA A 115 8.84 -13.54 9.27
C ALA A 115 7.86 -13.02 8.19
N GLY A 116 7.73 -13.73 7.06
CA GLY A 116 6.84 -13.37 5.96
C GLY A 116 5.37 -13.39 6.38
N GLY A 117 4.98 -14.36 7.20
CA GLY A 117 3.63 -14.45 7.77
C GLY A 117 3.28 -13.26 8.66
N VAL A 118 4.20 -12.80 9.50
CA VAL A 118 3.98 -11.61 10.33
C VAL A 118 3.84 -10.35 9.47
N LEU A 119 4.67 -10.20 8.44
CA LEU A 119 4.58 -9.07 7.52
C LEU A 119 3.26 -9.10 6.72
N LEU A 120 2.81 -10.26 6.26
CA LEU A 120 1.50 -10.40 5.61
C LEU A 120 0.35 -10.03 6.53
N ALA A 121 0.42 -10.42 7.81
CA ALA A 121 -0.58 -10.06 8.79
C ALA A 121 -0.65 -8.55 9.01
N ASP A 122 0.51 -7.87 9.03
CA ASP A 122 0.57 -6.41 9.13
C ASP A 122 0.04 -5.73 7.86
N GLU A 123 0.40 -6.22 6.67
CA GLU A 123 -0.15 -5.73 5.39
C GLU A 123 -1.69 -5.83 5.35
N VAL A 124 -2.25 -6.97 5.78
CA VAL A 124 -3.71 -7.16 5.86
C VAL A 124 -4.33 -6.21 6.89
N ARG A 125 -3.68 -6.02 8.04
CA ARG A 125 -4.17 -5.13 9.10
C ARG A 125 -4.17 -3.67 8.65
N VAL A 126 -3.08 -3.22 8.01
CA VAL A 126 -2.95 -1.88 7.44
C VAL A 126 -4.01 -1.68 6.37
N ARG A 127 -4.13 -2.59 5.39
CA ARG A 127 -5.11 -2.51 4.30
C ARG A 127 -6.56 -2.44 4.79
N ARG A 128 -6.90 -3.16 5.86
CA ARG A 128 -8.23 -3.05 6.50
C ARG A 128 -8.47 -1.70 7.18
N SER A 129 -7.40 -1.01 7.60
CA SER A 129 -7.48 0.27 8.32
C SER A 129 -7.33 1.51 7.44
N THR A 130 -6.84 1.37 6.20
CA THR A 130 -6.54 2.49 5.28
C THR A 130 -7.46 2.55 4.07
N VAL A 131 -8.65 1.92 4.12
CA VAL A 131 -9.66 2.01 3.06
C VAL A 131 -10.02 3.50 2.84
N GLY A 132 -9.38 4.15 1.85
CA GLY A 132 -9.60 5.54 1.47
C GLY A 132 -8.36 6.44 1.34
N ALA A 133 -7.18 6.06 1.84
CA ALA A 133 -5.97 6.89 1.76
C ALA A 133 -4.74 6.06 1.40
N GLN A 134 -4.51 5.84 0.10
CA GLN A 134 -3.31 5.14 -0.39
C GLN A 134 -2.27 6.14 -0.88
N SER A 135 -1.04 6.02 -0.39
CA SER A 135 0.10 6.78 -0.91
C SER A 135 0.58 6.19 -2.24
N VAL A 136 1.23 7.01 -3.08
CA VAL A 136 1.77 6.60 -4.40
C VAL A 136 2.72 5.39 -4.29
N SER A 137 3.45 5.24 -3.18
CA SER A 137 4.32 4.10 -2.92
C SER A 137 3.55 2.80 -2.63
N GLU A 138 2.42 2.88 -1.92
CA GLU A 138 1.55 1.72 -1.69
C GLU A 138 0.88 1.28 -3.00
N ALA A 139 0.47 2.24 -3.84
CA ALA A 139 -0.05 1.96 -5.16
C ALA A 139 1.00 1.29 -6.06
N ALA A 140 2.26 1.75 -6.03
CA ALA A 140 3.35 1.13 -6.79
C ALA A 140 3.65 -0.30 -6.33
N GLY A 141 3.67 -0.57 -5.01
CA GLY A 141 3.86 -1.93 -4.47
C GLY A 141 2.71 -2.88 -4.84
N LEU A 142 1.48 -2.37 -4.93
CA LEU A 142 0.31 -3.13 -5.39
C LEU A 142 0.33 -3.38 -6.89
N LEU A 143 0.70 -2.38 -7.69
CA LEU A 143 0.81 -2.47 -9.16
C LEU A 143 1.92 -3.44 -9.57
N ASN A 144 3.04 -3.46 -8.85
CA ASN A 144 4.14 -4.39 -9.11
C ASN A 144 3.93 -5.75 -8.41
N GLY A 145 2.97 -5.86 -7.49
CA GLY A 145 2.68 -7.08 -6.72
C GLY A 145 3.80 -7.55 -5.79
N LEU A 146 4.91 -6.81 -5.70
CA LEU A 146 6.14 -7.16 -5.00
C LEU A 146 6.20 -6.48 -3.64
N THR A 147 5.32 -6.91 -2.72
CA THR A 147 5.43 -6.48 -1.32
C THR A 147 6.58 -7.22 -0.62
N PRO A 148 7.24 -6.62 0.39
CA PRO A 148 8.30 -7.28 1.14
C PRO A 148 7.86 -8.64 1.69
N ALA A 149 6.61 -8.76 2.14
CA ALA A 149 6.07 -10.01 2.65
C ALA A 149 5.99 -11.09 1.55
N ARG A 150 5.51 -10.74 0.36
CA ARG A 150 5.41 -11.67 -0.78
C ARG A 150 6.76 -12.15 -1.26
N LEU A 151 7.74 -11.25 -1.33
CA LEU A 151 9.13 -11.60 -1.64
C LEU A 151 9.70 -12.59 -0.64
N LEU A 152 9.46 -12.35 0.65
CA LEU A 152 9.97 -13.21 1.71
C LEU A 152 9.31 -14.59 1.71
N VAL A 153 7.99 -14.65 1.44
CA VAL A 153 7.26 -15.92 1.27
C VAL A 153 7.73 -16.68 0.03
N GLY A 154 7.98 -15.98 -1.08
CA GLY A 154 8.56 -16.58 -2.28
C GLY A 154 9.96 -17.16 -2.02
N ALA A 155 10.82 -16.41 -1.34
CA ALA A 155 12.14 -16.87 -0.92
C ALA A 155 12.07 -18.08 0.03
N ALA A 156 11.14 -18.07 1.01
CA ALA A 156 10.90 -19.21 1.88
C ALA A 156 10.51 -20.46 1.08
N GLY A 157 9.60 -20.33 0.12
CA GLY A 157 9.20 -21.43 -0.76
C GLY A 157 10.37 -21.97 -1.60
N PHE A 158 11.19 -21.09 -2.17
CA PHE A 158 12.39 -21.49 -2.89
C PHE A 158 13.38 -22.26 -2.00
N VAL A 159 13.64 -21.78 -0.78
CA VAL A 159 14.54 -22.46 0.17
C VAL A 159 13.99 -23.83 0.59
N LEU A 160 12.67 -23.95 0.78
CA LEU A 160 12.03 -25.24 1.07
C LEU A 160 12.12 -26.22 -0.11
N LEU A 161 12.02 -25.72 -1.35
CA LEU A 161 12.27 -26.54 -2.54
C LEU A 161 13.72 -27.02 -2.60
N LEU A 162 14.68 -26.17 -2.24
CA LEU A 162 16.09 -26.57 -2.11
C LEU A 162 16.25 -27.69 -1.09
N ALA A 163 15.61 -27.58 0.08
CA ALA A 163 15.63 -28.64 1.10
C ALA A 163 15.12 -29.98 0.55
N ALA A 164 14.01 -29.96 -0.19
CA ALA A 164 13.46 -31.16 -0.80
C ALA A 164 14.35 -31.72 -1.92
N TYR A 165 14.97 -30.84 -2.71
CA TYR A 165 15.87 -31.21 -3.79
C TYR A 165 17.14 -31.87 -3.27
N THR A 166 17.73 -31.37 -2.18
CA THR A 166 18.99 -31.89 -1.64
C THR A 166 18.90 -33.32 -1.11
N VAL A 167 17.72 -33.79 -0.71
CA VAL A 167 17.51 -35.19 -0.25
C VAL A 167 17.20 -36.13 -1.42
N ARG A 168 16.82 -35.58 -2.58
CA ARG A 168 16.41 -36.37 -3.75
C ARG A 168 17.56 -36.68 -4.71
N GLY A 169 18.59 -35.83 -4.73
CA GLY A 169 19.80 -35.99 -5.55
C GLY A 169 20.85 -36.82 -4.85
#